data_AF-A0A7V0MK08-F1
#
_entry.id   AF-A0A7V0MK08-F1
#
_cell.length_a   1.000
_cell.length_b   1.000
_cell.length_c   1.000
_cell.angle_alpha   90.00
_cell.angle_beta   90.00
_cell.angle_gamma   90.00
#
_symmetry.space_group_name_H-M   'P 1'
#
loop_
_entity.id
_entity.type
_entity.pdbx_description
1 polymer ?
#
loop_
_entity_poly.entity_id
_entity_poly.type
_entity_poly.pdbx_seq_one_letter_code
_entity_poly.pdbx_strand_id
1 'polypeptide(L)'
;AAIAVGSCASYGGIPAAQPNPTKAQSLIEILNKADIKTPVINIPGCPPHPDWMVGTLAYVLLYGIPELDENNRPTLFYGTLVHDHCPYRSYYEEGKFAKYFGDEGCRYELGCKGPETYCDTWKRKFNNGTNWCVQNAICIGCVQPKFWDEFSPFYEAL
;
A
#
# COMPACT_ATOMS: atom_id res chain seq x y z
N ALA A 1 12.95 -16.01 8.88
CA ALA A 1 12.52 -15.06 7.85
C ALA A 1 12.91 -13.65 8.27
N ALA A 2 13.13 -12.74 7.33
CA ALA A 2 13.27 -11.31 7.60
C ALA A 2 11.96 -10.60 7.24
N ILE A 3 11.49 -9.69 8.08
CA ILE A 3 10.23 -8.96 7.86
C ILE A 3 10.58 -7.51 7.53
N ALA A 4 10.29 -7.09 6.31
CA ALA A 4 10.49 -5.73 5.84
C ALA A 4 9.24 -4.90 6.11
N VAL A 5 9.28 -4.10 7.18
CA VAL A 5 8.14 -3.27 7.60
C VAL A 5 8.24 -1.88 6.97
N GLY A 6 7.17 -1.47 6.29
CA GLY A 6 7.09 -0.19 5.58
C GLY A 6 7.56 -0.29 4.13
N SER A 7 7.05 0.61 3.29
CA SER A 7 7.40 0.63 1.86
C SER A 7 8.88 0.94 1.64
N CYS A 8 9.54 1.65 2.56
CA CYS A 8 10.98 1.86 2.50
C CYS A 8 11.77 0.55 2.60
N ALA A 9 11.49 -0.28 3.61
CA ALA A 9 12.17 -1.57 3.74
C ALA A 9 11.74 -2.57 2.66
N SER A 10 10.46 -2.56 2.31
CA SER A 10 9.88 -3.51 1.34
C SER A 10 10.37 -3.24 -0.08
N TYR A 11 10.42 -1.97 -0.50
CA TYR A 11 10.58 -1.55 -1.90
C TYR A 11 11.54 -0.37 -2.09
N GLY A 12 12.25 0.07 -1.07
CA GLY A 12 13.07 1.29 -1.09
C GLY A 12 12.28 2.56 -0.77
N GLY A 13 11.04 2.68 -1.26
CA GLY A 13 10.11 3.78 -0.94
C GLY A 13 10.64 5.16 -1.32
N ILE A 14 10.22 6.20 -0.60
CA ILE A 14 10.65 7.59 -0.85
C ILE A 14 12.18 7.75 -0.89
N PRO A 15 12.99 7.14 0.01
CA PRO A 15 14.44 7.23 -0.08
C PRO A 15 15.04 6.70 -1.39
N ALA A 16 14.37 5.73 -2.02
CA ALA A 16 14.80 5.13 -3.29
C ALA A 16 14.16 5.78 -4.53
N ALA A 17 13.23 6.72 -4.33
CA ALA A 17 12.59 7.50 -5.39
C ALA A 17 13.61 8.43 -6.07
N GLN A 18 13.31 8.86 -7.29
CA GLN A 18 14.17 9.80 -8.03
C GLN A 18 14.42 11.08 -7.21
N PRO A 19 15.69 11.57 -7.12
CA PRO A 19 16.88 11.12 -7.85
C PRO A 19 17.75 10.06 -7.15
N ASN A 20 17.33 9.54 -5.99
CA ASN A 20 18.03 8.51 -5.19
C ASN A 20 19.57 8.65 -5.07
N PRO A 21 20.10 9.76 -4.52
CA PRO A 21 21.56 9.99 -4.45
C PRO A 21 22.26 9.02 -3.48
N THR A 22 21.53 8.46 -2.52
CA THR A 22 22.07 7.51 -1.53
C THR A 22 22.12 6.07 -2.04
N LYS A 23 21.51 5.80 -3.21
CA LYS A 23 21.30 4.46 -3.76
C LYS A 23 20.57 3.56 -2.76
N ALA A 24 19.54 4.10 -2.11
CA ALA A 24 18.67 3.34 -1.22
C ALA A 24 18.06 2.15 -1.96
N GLN A 25 17.94 1.03 -1.25
CA GLN A 25 17.51 -0.26 -1.79
C GLN A 25 16.56 -0.94 -0.82
N SER A 26 15.73 -1.83 -1.36
CA SER A 26 14.89 -2.71 -0.53
C SER A 26 15.72 -3.77 0.20
N LEU A 27 15.14 -4.34 1.26
CA LEU A 27 15.78 -5.44 1.99
C LEU A 27 16.08 -6.63 1.07
N ILE A 28 15.13 -7.02 0.22
CA ILE A 28 15.30 -8.18 -0.67
C ILE A 28 16.44 -7.97 -1.68
N GLU A 29 16.59 -6.76 -2.22
CA GLU A 29 17.72 -6.43 -3.10
C GLU A 29 19.06 -6.54 -2.39
N ILE A 30 19.15 -6.06 -1.15
CA ILE A 30 20.37 -6.11 -0.34
C ILE A 30 20.74 -7.57 -0.03
N LEU A 31 19.77 -8.38 0.39
CA LEU A 31 20.00 -9.80 0.69
C LEU A 31 20.42 -10.58 -0.55
N ASN A 32 19.77 -10.35 -1.70
CA ASN A 32 20.12 -10.99 -2.97
C ASN A 32 21.55 -10.62 -3.41
N LYS A 33 21.96 -9.35 -3.29
CA LYS A 33 23.32 -8.92 -3.60
C LYS A 33 24.38 -9.56 -2.69
N ALA A 34 24.02 -9.87 -1.46
CA ALA A 34 24.89 -10.53 -0.49
C ALA A 34 24.81 -12.07 -0.53
N ASP A 35 24.07 -12.65 -1.49
CA ASP A 35 23.80 -14.09 -1.60
C ASP A 35 23.15 -14.71 -0.35
N ILE A 36 22.38 -13.92 0.41
CA ILE A 36 21.68 -14.37 1.62
C ILE A 36 20.30 -14.92 1.24
N LYS A 37 20.05 -16.20 1.51
CA LYS A 37 18.82 -16.92 1.12
C LYS A 37 17.66 -16.83 2.13
N THR A 38 17.77 -15.96 3.13
CA THR A 38 16.73 -15.80 4.15
C THR A 38 15.41 -15.35 3.50
N PRO A 39 14.28 -16.06 3.69
CA PRO A 39 12.99 -15.64 3.14
C PRO A 39 12.58 -14.27 3.64
N VAL A 40 12.04 -13.42 2.76
CA VAL A 40 11.58 -12.06 3.06
C VAL A 40 10.06 -11.99 3.01
N ILE A 41 9.47 -11.36 4.03
CA ILE A 41 8.04 -11.01 4.05
C ILE A 41 7.94 -9.49 4.06
N ASN A 42 7.24 -8.93 3.08
CA ASN A 42 7.02 -7.49 2.96
C ASN A 42 5.70 -7.09 3.63
N ILE A 43 5.76 -6.08 4.50
CA ILE A 43 4.58 -5.44 5.10
C ILE A 43 4.61 -3.95 4.74
N PRO A 44 4.30 -3.61 3.48
CA PRO A 44 4.41 -2.24 2.99
C PRO A 44 3.27 -1.34 3.49
N GLY A 45 3.41 -0.06 3.18
CA GLY A 45 2.60 1.04 3.66
C GLY A 45 3.50 2.18 4.13
N CYS A 46 3.02 3.41 4.01
CA CYS A 46 3.74 4.61 4.44
C CYS A 46 2.84 5.50 5.32
N PRO A 47 2.50 5.04 6.55
CA PRO A 47 2.98 3.82 7.22
C PRO A 47 2.10 2.58 6.96
N PRO A 48 2.58 1.36 7.28
CA PRO A 48 1.72 0.18 7.38
C PRO A 48 0.70 0.34 8.51
N HIS A 49 -0.46 -0.30 8.37
CA HIS A 49 -1.41 -0.42 9.47
C HIS A 49 -0.83 -1.34 10.56
N PRO A 50 -1.01 -1.04 11.87
CA PRO A 50 -0.50 -1.87 12.96
C PRO A 50 -1.00 -3.32 12.88
N ASP A 51 -2.26 -3.54 12.50
CA ASP A 51 -2.82 -4.89 12.31
C ASP A 51 -2.09 -5.71 11.24
N TRP A 52 -1.56 -5.09 10.19
CA TRP A 52 -0.78 -5.80 9.17
C TRP A 52 0.54 -6.27 9.76
N MET A 53 1.20 -5.41 10.56
CA MET A 53 2.45 -5.73 11.24
C MET A 53 2.27 -6.84 12.28
N VAL A 54 1.35 -6.62 13.22
CA VAL A 54 1.09 -7.54 14.34
C VAL A 54 0.49 -8.85 13.83
N GLY A 55 -0.47 -8.77 12.91
CA GLY A 55 -1.12 -9.94 12.34
C GLY A 55 -0.16 -10.83 11.57
N THR A 56 0.74 -10.24 10.77
CA THR A 56 1.78 -11.01 10.07
C THR A 56 2.75 -11.66 11.07
N LEU A 57 3.23 -10.91 12.07
CA LEU A 57 4.14 -11.44 13.08
C LEU A 57 3.50 -12.60 13.85
N ALA A 58 2.26 -12.44 14.30
CA ALA A 58 1.51 -13.47 15.00
C ALA A 58 1.30 -14.72 14.12
N TYR A 59 0.96 -14.54 12.84
CA TYR A 59 0.83 -15.65 11.89
C TYR A 59 2.14 -16.41 11.74
N VAL A 60 3.27 -15.71 11.60
CA VAL A 60 4.60 -16.32 11.49
C VAL A 60 4.96 -17.14 12.73
N LEU A 61 4.67 -16.61 13.92
CA LEU A 61 4.95 -17.31 15.18
C LEU A 61 4.12 -18.60 15.37
N LEU A 62 2.87 -18.60 14.89
CA LEU A 62 1.94 -19.71 15.10
C LEU A 62 1.96 -20.75 13.98
N TYR A 63 2.14 -20.30 12.73
CA TYR A 63 1.89 -21.11 11.53
C TYR A 63 3.02 -21.04 10.49
N GLY A 64 4.05 -20.23 10.70
CA GLY A 64 5.12 -20.02 9.71
C GLY A 64 4.75 -18.99 8.63
N ILE A 65 5.44 -19.03 7.49
CA ILE A 65 5.28 -18.00 6.43
C ILE A 65 3.86 -18.07 5.83
N PRO A 66 3.08 -16.98 5.83
CA PRO A 66 1.76 -16.96 5.21
C PRO A 66 1.86 -17.05 3.68
N GLU A 67 0.73 -17.25 3.01
CA GLU A 67 0.66 -17.06 1.56
C GLU A 67 1.01 -15.61 1.20
N LEU A 68 1.93 -15.46 0.23
CA LEU A 68 2.43 -14.18 -0.23
C LEU A 68 2.05 -13.95 -1.70
N ASP A 69 1.75 -12.71 -2.06
CA ASP A 69 1.59 -12.31 -3.47
C ASP A 69 2.95 -12.18 -4.18
N GLU A 70 2.94 -11.83 -5.48
CA GLU A 70 4.17 -11.66 -6.27
C GLU A 70 5.11 -10.56 -5.73
N ASN A 71 4.62 -9.67 -4.86
CA ASN A 71 5.38 -8.61 -4.21
C ASN A 71 5.83 -8.98 -2.79
N ASN A 72 5.76 -10.27 -2.44
CA ASN A 72 6.08 -10.87 -1.15
C ASN A 72 5.23 -10.34 0.02
N ARG A 73 3.99 -9.91 -0.24
CA ARG A 73 3.08 -9.38 0.79
C ARG A 73 2.05 -10.43 1.21
N PRO A 74 1.69 -10.52 2.50
CA PRO A 74 0.63 -11.43 2.95
C PRO A 74 -0.71 -11.15 2.25
N THR A 75 -1.23 -12.12 1.50
CA THR A 75 -2.51 -11.98 0.76
C THR A 75 -3.69 -11.67 1.67
N LEU A 76 -3.60 -12.06 2.95
CA LEU A 76 -4.56 -11.72 4.01
C LEU A 76 -4.86 -10.21 4.12
N PHE A 77 -3.88 -9.35 3.86
CA PHE A 77 -4.01 -7.89 4.00
C PHE A 77 -3.94 -7.15 2.66
N TYR A 78 -3.23 -7.71 1.70
CA TYR A 78 -2.91 -7.07 0.42
C TYR A 78 -3.52 -7.81 -0.80
N GLY A 79 -4.42 -8.77 -0.58
CA GLY A 79 -5.02 -9.58 -1.65
C GLY A 79 -6.22 -8.95 -2.37
N THR A 80 -6.73 -7.80 -1.89
CA THR A 80 -7.91 -7.14 -2.47
C THR A 80 -7.60 -5.74 -2.98
N LEU A 81 -8.13 -5.41 -4.16
CA LEU A 81 -8.05 -4.07 -4.71
C LEU A 81 -8.94 -3.10 -3.91
N VAL A 82 -8.42 -1.92 -3.59
CA VAL A 82 -9.16 -0.90 -2.83
C VAL A 82 -10.40 -0.43 -3.58
N HIS A 83 -10.30 -0.25 -4.89
CA HIS A 83 -11.41 0.25 -5.70
C HIS A 83 -12.59 -0.71 -5.78
N ASP A 84 -12.33 -2.02 -5.86
CA ASP A 84 -13.38 -3.05 -5.99
C ASP A 84 -14.36 -3.05 -4.82
N HIS A 85 -13.87 -2.66 -3.63
CA HIS A 85 -14.63 -2.61 -2.39
C HIS A 85 -14.88 -1.18 -1.89
N CYS A 86 -14.58 -0.17 -2.71
CA CYS A 86 -14.72 1.22 -2.32
C CYS A 86 -16.20 1.61 -2.19
N PRO A 87 -16.62 2.28 -1.10
CA PRO A 87 -18.01 2.74 -0.95
C PRO A 87 -18.42 3.80 -1.99
N TYR A 88 -17.46 4.39 -2.70
CA TYR A 88 -17.70 5.37 -3.77
C TYR A 88 -17.64 4.74 -5.18
N ARG A 89 -17.62 3.41 -5.29
CA ARG A 89 -17.53 2.71 -6.57
C ARG A 89 -18.72 2.99 -7.48
N SER A 90 -19.95 3.01 -6.96
CA SER A 90 -21.12 3.37 -7.76
C SER A 90 -21.01 4.79 -8.33
N TYR A 91 -20.50 5.75 -7.56
CA TYR A 91 -20.23 7.10 -8.06
C TYR A 91 -19.18 7.13 -9.17
N TYR A 92 -18.19 6.24 -9.13
CA TYR A 92 -17.24 6.10 -10.24
C TYR A 92 -17.93 5.56 -11.49
N GLU A 93 -18.73 4.50 -11.36
CA GLU A 93 -19.46 3.87 -12.46
C GLU A 93 -20.51 4.82 -13.10
N GLU A 94 -21.09 5.71 -12.31
CA GLU A 94 -22.04 6.75 -12.75
C GLU A 94 -21.35 8.02 -13.29
N GLY A 95 -20.03 8.15 -13.19
CA GLY A 95 -19.30 9.36 -13.56
C GLY A 95 -19.53 10.56 -12.62
N LYS A 96 -20.00 10.31 -11.38
CA LYS A 96 -20.21 11.33 -10.34
C LYS A 96 -18.90 11.58 -9.59
N PHE A 97 -18.03 12.41 -10.16
CA PHE A 97 -16.74 12.77 -9.56
C PHE A 97 -16.83 14.00 -8.66
N ALA A 98 -16.11 13.95 -7.52
CA ALA A 98 -15.94 15.08 -6.62
C ALA A 98 -15.02 16.14 -7.26
N LYS A 99 -15.40 17.41 -7.21
CA LYS A 99 -14.62 18.52 -7.78
C LYS A 99 -13.63 19.12 -6.78
N TYR A 100 -14.00 19.09 -5.50
CA TYR A 100 -13.18 19.56 -4.39
C TYR A 100 -13.13 18.53 -3.26
N PHE A 101 -12.09 18.60 -2.42
CA PHE A 101 -12.05 17.80 -1.20
C PHE A 101 -13.21 18.17 -0.27
N GLY A 102 -13.94 17.16 0.19
CA GLY A 102 -15.15 17.34 1.01
C GLY A 102 -16.45 17.19 0.21
N ASP A 103 -16.41 17.31 -1.12
CA ASP A 103 -17.57 17.05 -1.95
C ASP A 103 -18.01 15.58 -1.86
N GLU A 104 -19.31 15.38 -2.09
CA GLU A 104 -19.85 14.07 -2.38
C GLU A 104 -19.45 13.63 -3.80
N GLY A 105 -18.94 12.41 -3.96
CA GLY A 105 -18.55 11.87 -5.27
C GLY A 105 -17.32 10.98 -5.22
N CYS A 106 -16.99 10.30 -6.31
CA CYS A 106 -15.76 9.54 -6.41
C CYS A 106 -14.54 10.49 -6.48
N ARG A 107 -13.43 10.13 -5.82
CA ARG A 107 -12.19 10.94 -5.77
C ARG A 107 -11.21 10.65 -6.91
N TYR A 108 -11.65 9.99 -7.97
CA TYR A 108 -10.79 9.63 -9.10
C TYR A 108 -10.17 10.86 -9.77
N GLU A 109 -10.98 11.86 -10.14
CA GLU A 109 -10.49 13.09 -10.76
C GLU A 109 -9.63 13.96 -9.82
N LEU A 110 -9.77 13.78 -8.50
CA LEU A 110 -8.87 14.37 -7.50
C LEU A 110 -7.54 13.62 -7.35
N GLY A 111 -7.36 12.51 -8.08
CA GLY A 111 -6.13 11.74 -8.16
C GLY A 111 -6.07 10.46 -7.33
N CYS A 112 -7.22 9.95 -6.87
CA CYS A 112 -7.27 8.70 -6.09
C CYS A 112 -6.68 7.51 -6.86
N LYS A 113 -5.59 6.95 -6.32
CA LYS A 113 -4.88 5.78 -6.85
C LYS A 113 -5.45 4.43 -6.38
N GLY A 114 -6.65 4.46 -5.81
CA GLY A 114 -7.37 3.25 -5.36
C GLY A 114 -7.54 2.15 -6.43
N PRO A 115 -7.74 2.48 -7.73
CA PRO A 115 -7.82 1.49 -8.81
C PRO A 115 -6.56 0.67 -9.04
N GLU A 116 -5.41 1.11 -8.54
CA GLU A 116 -4.14 0.39 -8.64
C GLU A 116 -3.57 -0.01 -7.27
N THR A 117 -4.33 0.15 -6.19
CA THR A 117 -3.84 -0.07 -4.82
C THR A 117 -4.48 -1.30 -4.18
N TYR A 118 -3.66 -2.22 -3.70
CA TYR A 118 -4.11 -3.46 -3.06
C TYR A 118 -3.87 -3.43 -1.56
N CYS A 119 -4.94 -3.21 -0.79
CA CYS A 119 -4.96 -3.35 0.67
C CYS A 119 -6.41 -3.35 1.19
N ASP A 120 -6.58 -3.73 2.44
CA ASP A 120 -7.90 -3.84 3.09
C ASP A 120 -8.36 -2.58 3.86
N THR A 121 -7.77 -1.41 3.56
CA THR A 121 -8.06 -0.15 4.25
C THR A 121 -9.51 0.32 4.07
N TRP A 122 -10.19 -0.09 2.99
CA TRP A 122 -11.62 0.11 2.79
C TRP A 122 -12.48 -0.60 3.87
N LYS A 123 -11.96 -1.70 4.45
CA LYS A 123 -12.62 -2.49 5.49
C LYS A 123 -12.22 -2.02 6.89
N ARG A 124 -10.92 -2.00 7.17
CA ARG A 124 -10.40 -1.74 8.54
C ARG A 124 -10.22 -0.26 8.86
N LYS A 125 -10.13 0.59 7.82
CA LYS A 125 -9.80 2.00 7.91
C LYS A 125 -8.43 2.23 8.60
N PHE A 126 -8.28 3.34 9.32
CA PHE A 126 -7.10 3.70 10.10
C PHE A 126 -7.52 4.23 11.47
N ASN A 127 -6.58 4.18 12.43
CA ASN A 127 -6.73 4.73 13.77
C ASN A 127 -8.00 4.20 14.48
N ASN A 128 -8.06 2.87 14.66
CA ASN A 128 -9.18 2.18 15.29
C ASN A 128 -10.54 2.48 14.61
N GLY A 129 -10.56 2.45 13.27
CA GLY A 129 -11.78 2.67 12.50
C GLY A 129 -12.21 4.13 12.34
N THR A 130 -11.47 5.09 12.90
CA THR A 130 -11.88 6.50 12.95
C THR A 130 -12.06 7.11 11.56
N ASN A 131 -11.08 6.92 10.67
CA ASN A 131 -11.12 7.45 9.31
C ASN A 131 -10.15 6.68 8.40
N TRP A 132 -10.12 6.98 7.11
CA TRP A 132 -9.16 6.41 6.16
C TRP A 132 -8.94 7.37 4.99
N CYS A 133 -7.91 7.09 4.18
CA CYS A 133 -7.40 8.01 3.18
C CYS A 133 -8.46 8.47 2.19
N VAL A 134 -9.25 7.56 1.60
CA VAL A 134 -10.24 7.89 0.56
C VAL A 134 -11.46 8.62 1.13
N GLN A 135 -11.84 8.36 2.38
CA GLN A 135 -12.92 9.12 3.01
C GLN A 135 -12.49 10.55 3.34
N ASN A 136 -11.23 10.73 3.75
CA ASN A 136 -10.69 12.05 4.10
C ASN A 136 -10.25 12.87 2.88
N ALA A 137 -9.59 12.22 1.92
CA ALA A 137 -8.97 12.82 0.74
C ALA A 137 -8.87 11.76 -0.38
N ILE A 138 -7.67 11.31 -0.72
CA ILE A 138 -7.40 10.33 -1.78
C ILE A 138 -6.54 9.17 -1.27
N CYS A 139 -6.61 8.03 -1.96
CA CYS A 139 -5.57 7.02 -1.87
C CYS A 139 -4.36 7.45 -2.72
N ILE A 140 -3.16 7.28 -2.20
CA ILE A 140 -1.90 7.59 -2.91
C ILE A 140 -1.09 6.33 -3.27
N GLY A 141 -1.65 5.13 -3.06
CA GLY A 141 -0.96 3.88 -3.35
C GLY A 141 0.22 3.54 -2.45
N CYS A 142 0.18 3.98 -1.19
CA CYS A 142 1.34 3.89 -0.28
C CYS A 142 1.88 2.48 -0.01
N VAL A 143 1.13 1.43 -0.34
CA VAL A 143 1.49 0.01 -0.17
C VAL A 143 2.07 -0.64 -1.43
N GLN A 144 2.11 0.09 -2.55
CA GLN A 144 2.55 -0.48 -3.81
C GLN A 144 4.06 -0.42 -4.01
N PRO A 145 4.62 -1.38 -4.76
CA PRO A 145 5.95 -1.21 -5.33
C PRO A 145 6.03 0.11 -6.09
N LYS A 146 7.20 0.76 -6.05
CA LYS A 146 7.44 2.05 -6.72
C LYS A 146 6.53 3.19 -6.27
N PHE A 147 5.86 3.06 -5.12
CA PHE A 147 5.26 4.17 -4.40
C PHE A 147 6.35 5.20 -4.01
N TRP A 148 6.51 6.12 -4.94
CA TRP A 148 6.35 7.56 -4.84
C TRP A 148 6.30 8.06 -6.30
N ASP A 149 7.23 7.57 -7.12
CA ASP A 149 7.45 7.99 -8.50
C ASP A 149 6.29 7.62 -9.45
N GLU A 150 5.82 6.36 -9.47
CA GLU A 150 4.76 5.94 -10.40
C GLU A 150 3.35 6.35 -9.95
N PHE A 151 3.21 6.71 -8.67
CA PHE A 151 1.95 7.15 -8.09
C PHE A 151 1.84 8.69 -8.02
N SER A 152 2.89 9.40 -8.45
CA SER A 152 2.92 10.85 -8.58
C SER A 152 2.70 11.27 -10.03
N PRO A 153 2.09 12.45 -10.29
CA PRO A 153 1.53 13.39 -9.30
C PRO A 153 0.29 12.84 -8.58
N PHE A 154 0.23 13.06 -7.26
CA PHE A 154 -0.85 12.48 -6.44
C PHE A 154 -2.22 13.07 -6.75
N TYR A 155 -2.29 14.34 -7.13
CA TYR A 155 -3.54 15.10 -7.26
C TYR A 155 -4.04 15.24 -8.70
N GLU A 156 -3.67 14.28 -9.53
CA GLU A 156 -4.14 14.14 -10.91
C GLU A 156 -4.57 12.69 -11.11
N ALA A 157 -5.61 12.48 -11.93
CA ALA A 157 -6.04 11.14 -12.30
C ALA A 157 -4.89 10.37 -12.98
N LEU A 158 -4.90 9.04 -12.82
CA LEU A 158 -4.04 8.14 -13.59
C LEU A 158 -4.41 8.17 -15.07
#